data_AF-A0A0V9UNS4-F1
#
_entry.id   AF-A0A0V9UNS4-F1
#
_cell.length_a   1.000
_cell.length_b   1.000
_cell.length_c   1.000
_cell.angle_alpha   90.00
_cell.angle_beta   90.00
_cell.angle_gamma   90.00
#
_symmetry.space_group_name_H-M   'P 1'
#
loop_
_entity.id
_entity.type
_entity.pdbx_description
1 polymer ?
#
loop_
_entity_poly.entity_id
_entity_poly.type
_entity_poly.pdbx_seq_one_letter_code
_entity_poly.pdbx_strand_id
1 'polypeptide(L)' 'MLDNSPRLGQTADVVLANGVGSFKVKLGANASAGAFLTANGDGEAIGTTTTGNRVIGRLVRAGVENEIAEYIKHNEKY' A
#
# COMPACT_ATOMS: atom_id res chain seq x y z
N MET A 1 10.05 -15.47 8.17
CA MET A 1 8.82 -14.72 8.51
C MET A 1 9.19 -13.25 8.54
N LEU A 2 8.42 -12.39 7.88
CA LEU A 2 8.59 -10.94 7.99
C LEU A 2 7.76 -10.49 9.19
N ASP A 3 8.38 -10.27 10.34
CA ASP A 3 7.70 -9.78 11.55
C ASP A 3 7.54 -8.25 11.46
N ASN A 4 6.62 -7.81 10.62
CA ASN A 4 6.27 -6.40 10.41
C ASN A 4 4.88 -6.10 10.99
N SER A 5 4.56 -6.71 12.13
CA SER A 5 3.31 -6.45 12.86
C SER A 5 3.63 -5.63 14.12
N PRO A 6 3.93 -4.32 13.98
CA PRO A 6 4.17 -3.47 15.14
C PRO A 6 2.93 -3.49 16.06
N ARG A 7 3.16 -3.70 17.35
CA ARG A 7 2.09 -3.72 18.35
C ARG A 7 1.97 -2.36 19.02
N LEU A 8 0.76 -2.02 19.44
CA LEU A 8 0.49 -0.81 20.20
C LEU A 8 1.42 -0.73 21.42
N GLY A 9 2.14 0.38 21.56
CA GLY A 9 3.08 0.61 22.66
C GLY A 9 4.47 -0.01 22.50
N GLN A 10 4.77 -0.65 21.36
CA GLN A 10 6.11 -1.17 21.06
C GLN A 10 6.87 -0.26 20.09
N THR A 11 8.18 -0.17 20.27
CA THR A 11 9.08 0.50 19.31
C THR A 11 9.12 -0.33 18.02
N ALA A 12 8.94 0.33 16.88
CA ALA A 12 9.09 -0.26 15.56
C ALA A 12 10.27 0.40 14.84
N ASP A 13 11.24 -0.40 14.41
CA ASP A 13 12.34 0.10 13.58
C ASP A 13 11.87 0.23 12.13
N VAL A 14 11.61 1.48 11.72
CA VAL A 14 11.24 1.79 10.34
C VAL A 14 12.50 2.05 9.53
N VAL A 15 12.97 1.01 8.83
CA VAL A 15 14.02 1.18 7.82
C VAL A 15 13.35 1.52 6.49
N LEU A 16 13.44 2.78 6.07
CA LEU A 16 12.96 3.22 4.75
C LEU A 16 13.89 2.63 3.67
N ALA A 17 13.51 1.48 3.11
CA ALA A 17 14.12 0.98 1.89
C ALA A 17 13.84 2.00 0.79
N ASN A 18 14.89 2.74 0.39
CA ASN A 18 15.03 3.56 -0.81
C ASN A 18 13.71 4.07 -1.42
N GLY A 19 13.43 5.38 -1.33
CA GLY A 19 12.16 5.99 -1.79
C GLY A 19 11.86 5.89 -3.29
N VAL A 20 12.62 5.06 -4.02
CA VAL A 20 12.58 4.78 -5.45
C VAL A 20 12.36 3.29 -5.65
N GLY A 21 11.43 2.92 -6.52
CA GLY A 21 11.13 1.54 -6.88
C GLY A 21 9.70 1.13 -6.58
N SER A 22 9.52 -0.17 -6.42
CA SER A 22 8.25 -0.80 -6.10
C SER A 22 8.18 -1.24 -4.64
N PHE A 23 6.98 -1.27 -4.11
CA PHE A 23 6.68 -1.54 -2.71
C PHE A 23 5.63 -2.64 -2.63
N LYS A 24 5.65 -3.41 -1.53
CA LYS A 24 4.68 -4.48 -1.27
C LYS A 24 3.69 -4.05 -0.20
N VAL A 25 2.41 -4.34 -0.40
CA VAL A 25 1.32 -4.02 0.53
C VAL A 25 0.29 -5.15 0.55
N LYS A 26 -0.44 -5.29 1.66
CA LYS A 26 -1.60 -6.20 1.72
C LYS A 26 -2.82 -5.51 1.11
N LEU A 27 -3.53 -6.20 0.22
CA LEU A 27 -4.78 -5.71 -0.36
C LEU A 27 -5.97 -5.96 0.59
N GLY A 28 -6.78 -4.92 0.82
CA GLY A 28 -8.05 -5.03 1.56
C GLY A 28 -9.26 -5.20 0.65
N ALA A 29 -9.06 -5.28 -0.67
CA ALA A 29 -10.09 -5.58 -1.67
C ALA A 29 -9.45 -6.00 -3.00
N ASN A 30 -10.21 -6.67 -3.86
CA ASN A 30 -9.79 -6.94 -5.24
C ASN A 30 -9.48 -5.63 -5.98
N ALA A 31 -8.37 -5.59 -6.69
CA ALA A 31 -7.94 -4.41 -7.43
C ALA A 31 -7.34 -4.77 -8.79
N SER A 32 -7.69 -3.97 -9.80
CA SER A 32 -7.16 -4.14 -11.17
C SER A 32 -5.75 -3.57 -11.32
N ALA A 33 -4.99 -4.14 -12.25
CA ALA A 33 -3.68 -3.59 -12.63
C ALA A 33 -3.81 -2.10 -13.01
N GLY A 34 -2.90 -1.28 -12.49
CA GLY A 34 -2.90 0.16 -12.74
C GLY A 34 -3.90 0.96 -11.89
N ALA A 35 -4.64 0.35 -10.95
CA ALA A 35 -5.48 1.09 -10.02
C ALA A 35 -4.64 2.01 -9.11
N PHE A 36 -5.16 3.21 -8.83
CA PHE A 36 -4.62 4.03 -7.75
C PHE A 36 -4.98 3.39 -6.41
N LEU A 37 -4.02 3.37 -5.49
CA LEU A 37 -4.19 2.77 -4.17
C LEU A 37 -4.26 3.83 -3.09
N THR A 38 -5.10 3.58 -2.10
CA THR A 38 -5.15 4.32 -0.83
C THR A 38 -5.27 3.33 0.33
N ALA A 39 -5.00 3.77 1.56
CA ALA A 39 -5.16 2.93 2.75
C ALA A 39 -6.62 2.98 3.25
N ASN A 40 -7.16 1.84 3.66
CA ASN A 40 -8.43 1.75 4.37
C ASN A 40 -8.23 2.00 5.89
N GLY A 41 -9.31 1.86 6.67
CA GLY A 41 -9.28 2.04 8.14
C GLY A 41 -8.41 1.02 8.88
N ASP A 42 -8.14 -0.13 8.28
CA ASP A 42 -7.34 -1.22 8.84
C ASP A 42 -5.86 -1.17 8.37
N GLY A 43 -5.50 -0.16 7.57
CA GLY A 43 -4.15 0.02 7.03
C GLY A 43 -3.82 -0.83 5.81
N GLU A 44 -4.82 -1.49 5.21
CA GLU A 44 -4.67 -2.27 3.97
C GLU A 44 -4.87 -1.38 2.73
N ALA A 45 -4.24 -1.73 1.63
CA ALA A 45 -4.40 -1.01 0.37
C ALA A 45 -5.69 -1.40 -0.33
N ILE A 46 -6.48 -0.41 -0.72
CA ILE A 46 -7.68 -0.56 -1.55
C ILE A 46 -7.57 0.32 -2.79
N GLY A 47 -8.22 -0.11 -3.87
CA GLY A 47 -8.37 0.71 -5.07
C GLY A 47 -9.20 1.97 -4.77
N THR A 48 -8.80 3.10 -5.32
CA THR A 48 -9.54 4.37 -5.18
C THR A 48 -9.66 5.09 -6.51
N THR A 49 -10.84 5.65 -6.74
CA THR A 49 -11.10 6.68 -7.75
C THR A 49 -11.63 7.97 -7.12
N THR A 50 -11.76 8.00 -5.79
CA THR A 50 -12.33 9.11 -5.04
C THR A 50 -11.33 10.27 -4.97
N THR A 51 -11.73 11.43 -5.48
CA THR A 51 -10.97 12.67 -5.36
C THR A 51 -10.82 13.06 -3.89
N GLY A 52 -9.61 13.47 -3.50
CA GLY A 52 -9.29 13.83 -2.11
C GLY A 52 -8.68 12.68 -1.29
N ASN A 53 -8.78 11.43 -1.74
CA ASN A 53 -8.06 10.33 -1.11
C ASN A 53 -6.55 10.48 -1.32
N ARG A 54 -5.76 10.26 -0.26
CA ARG A 54 -4.30 10.20 -0.37
C ARG A 54 -3.91 8.96 -1.19
N VAL A 55 -3.35 9.18 -2.37
CA VAL A 55 -2.86 8.11 -3.24
C VAL A 55 -1.44 7.74 -2.82
N ILE A 56 -1.24 6.48 -2.41
CA ILE A 56 0.10 5.97 -2.04
C ILE A 56 0.88 5.47 -3.26
N GLY A 57 0.18 5.12 -4.35
CA GLY A 57 0.79 4.44 -5.47
C GLY A 57 -0.17 3.93 -6.52
N ARG A 58 0.42 3.27 -7.52
CA ARG A 58 -0.30 2.59 -8.60
C ARG A 58 0.05 1.11 -8.61
N LEU A 59 -0.97 0.26 -8.61
CA LEU A 59 -0.83 -1.19 -8.57
C LEU A 59 -0.16 -1.72 -9.85
N VAL A 60 0.82 -2.62 -9.72
CA VAL A 60 1.57 -3.15 -10.88
C VAL A 60 0.78 -4.25 -11.62
N ARG A 61 0.15 -5.16 -10.87
CA ARG A 61 -0.65 -6.29 -11.39
C ARG A 61 -1.97 -6.38 -10.64
N ALA A 62 -2.99 -6.95 -11.26
CA ALA A 62 -4.23 -7.22 -10.54
C ALA A 62 -3.94 -8.13 -9.33
N GLY A 63 -4.68 -7.92 -8.25
CA GLY A 63 -4.54 -8.69 -7.03
C GLY A 63 -5.88 -8.91 -6.33
N VAL A 64 -5.93 -9.95 -5.50
CA VAL A 64 -7.11 -10.34 -4.74
C VAL A 64 -6.99 -9.83 -3.31
N GLU A 65 -8.14 -9.61 -2.68
CA GLU A 65 -8.22 -9.32 -1.24
C GLU A 65 -7.37 -10.31 -0.42
N ASN A 66 -6.70 -9.78 0.62
CA ASN A 66 -5.78 -10.47 1.51
C ASN A 66 -4.44 -10.94 0.92
N GLU A 67 -4.18 -10.69 -0.37
CA GLU A 67 -2.87 -10.97 -0.98
C GLU A 67 -1.86 -9.84 -0.76
N ILE A 68 -0.58 -10.18 -0.83
CA ILE A 68 0.49 -9.18 -0.94
C ILE A 68 0.66 -8.80 -2.40
N ALA A 69 0.45 -7.53 -2.71
CA ALA A 69 0.59 -7.00 -4.05
C ALA A 69 1.67 -5.93 -4.14
N GLU A 70 2.20 -5.74 -5.36
CA GLU A 70 3.26 -4.78 -5.65
C GLU A 70 2.69 -3.51 -6.27
N TYR A 71 3.15 -2.35 -5.80
CA TYR A 71 2.79 -1.04 -6.33
C TYR A 71 4.01 -0.17 -6.60
N ILE A 72 3.91 0.72 -7.61
CA ILE A 72 4.89 1.78 -7.83
C ILE A 72 4.43 3.00 -7.04
N LYS A 73 5.32 3.55 -6.22
CA LYS A 73 5.02 4.74 -5.42
C LYS A 73 4.65 5.91 -6.34
N HIS A 74 3.51 6.53 -6.05
CA HIS A 74 3.12 7.75 -6.73
C HIS A 74 3.82 8.91 -6.01
N ASN A 75 4.50 9.79 -6.76
CA ASN A 75 5.01 11.01 -6.16
C ASN A 75 3.81 11.81 -5.63
N GLU A 76 3.80 12.10 -4.34
CA GLU A 76 2.85 13.02 -3.75
C GLU A 76 3.08 14.41 -4.36
N LYS A 77 2.28 14.76 -5.37
CA LYS A 77 2.01 16.15 -5.66
C LYS A 77 0.78 16.53 -4.84
N TYR A 78 1.04 17.22 -3.73
CA TYR A 78 0.06 18.02 -3.02
C TYR A 78 -0.56 19.05 -3.97
#